data_AF-A0A3E4Z8B3-F1
#
_entry.id   AF-A0A3E4Z8B3-F1
#
_cell.length_a   1.000
_cell.length_b   1.000
_cell.length_c   1.000
_cell.angle_alpha   90.00
_cell.angle_beta   90.00
_cell.angle_gamma   90.00
#
_symmetry.space_group_name_H-M   'P 1'
#
loop_
_entity.id
_entity.type
_entity.pdbx_description
1 polymer ?
#
loop_
_entity_poly.entity_id
_entity_poly.type
_entity_poly.pdbx_seq_one_letter_code
_entity_poly.pdbx_strand_id
1 'polypeptide(L)'
;MATSNFRIKKICEWCGKEFKAQKVSTRFCSHRCANFAYKRAIRKKRVQTTETQTQVQKTERIIEDIKEKEYLSFSETGRLLGLSRQAIYTMVKAGHLKASKISSRLSFIRRTDIDAMLQNKPYQYRMPKDTIPITDFYTTNEIKEKFGVKDSWIFHIAKEHNIPRTFNRGKTYWSKKHIDDYFAKKAPDPEIKEWYSTQDMQEKFGMTLTAIYSFVSKNAIPKKKVGIMVYYSKKHVDIAKGLIAPEEPKYYTIAEAMERFNLTRDQLYHYVKYHNIPRIKVGKYTKILRVELDKFFEPPKIE
;
A
#
# COMPACT_ATOMS: atom_id res chain seq x y z
N MET A 1 -1.93 -36.76 -44.34
CA MET A 1 -1.12 -35.55 -44.04
C MET A 1 -1.21 -34.62 -45.25
N ALA A 2 -1.57 -33.36 -45.07
CA ALA A 2 -1.69 -32.41 -46.17
C ALA A 2 -0.33 -32.20 -46.86
N THR A 3 -0.23 -32.60 -48.12
CA THR A 3 0.98 -32.48 -48.93
C THR A 3 0.96 -31.10 -49.59
N SER A 4 1.59 -30.11 -48.94
CA SER A 4 1.78 -28.79 -49.56
C SER A 4 2.72 -28.92 -50.77
N ASN A 5 2.29 -28.43 -51.94
CA ASN A 5 3.06 -28.50 -53.19
C ASN A 5 4.09 -27.37 -53.36
N PHE A 6 4.18 -26.44 -52.40
CA PHE A 6 5.12 -25.32 -52.46
C PHE A 6 6.54 -25.73 -52.07
N ARG A 7 7.54 -25.28 -52.84
CA ARG A 7 8.98 -25.49 -52.58
C ARG A 7 9.61 -24.18 -52.10
N ILE A 8 10.17 -24.20 -50.90
CA ILE A 8 10.79 -23.05 -50.24
C ILE A 8 12.31 -23.18 -50.35
N LYS A 9 13.02 -22.14 -50.83
CA LYS A 9 14.49 -22.11 -50.81
C LYS A 9 14.98 -21.79 -49.40
N LYS A 10 15.84 -22.63 -48.83
CA LYS A 10 16.43 -22.49 -47.47
C LYS A 10 17.93 -22.80 -47.50
N ILE A 11 18.67 -22.30 -46.52
CA ILE A 11 20.08 -22.66 -46.29
C ILE A 11 20.14 -23.77 -45.24
N CYS A 12 20.96 -24.81 -45.48
CA CYS A 12 21.15 -25.90 -44.52
C CYS A 12 21.95 -25.43 -43.30
N GLU A 13 21.40 -25.64 -42.10
CA GLU A 13 22.05 -25.26 -40.83
C GLU A 13 23.37 -26.01 -40.52
N TRP A 14 23.67 -27.10 -41.24
CA TRP A 14 24.91 -27.87 -41.04
C TRP A 14 26.01 -27.52 -42.04
N CYS A 15 25.70 -27.57 -43.34
CA CYS A 15 26.70 -27.43 -44.41
C CYS A 15 26.64 -26.06 -45.13
N GLY A 16 25.69 -25.19 -44.79
CA GLY A 16 25.56 -23.86 -45.38
C GLY A 16 25.10 -23.82 -46.84
N LYS A 17 24.77 -24.97 -47.45
CA LYS A 17 24.31 -25.03 -48.85
C LYS A 17 22.82 -24.72 -48.97
N GLU A 18 22.44 -24.04 -50.04
CA GLU A 18 21.05 -23.81 -50.39
C GLU A 18 20.35 -25.12 -50.83
N PHE A 19 19.09 -25.29 -50.42
CA PHE A 19 18.26 -26.44 -50.79
C PHE A 19 16.78 -26.06 -50.85
N LYS A 20 15.97 -26.89 -51.52
CA LYS A 20 14.51 -26.70 -51.64
C LYS A 20 13.77 -27.59 -50.62
N ALA A 21 13.13 -26.98 -49.63
CA ALA A 21 12.32 -27.65 -48.62
C ALA A 21 10.82 -27.65 -48.99
N GLN A 22 10.08 -28.70 -48.62
CA GLN A 22 8.62 -28.76 -48.78
C GLN A 22 7.88 -28.27 -47.52
N LYS A 23 8.49 -28.45 -46.34
CA LYS A 23 7.96 -28.02 -45.05
C LYS A 23 8.78 -26.85 -44.51
N VAL A 24 8.11 -25.90 -43.87
CA VAL A 24 8.77 -24.77 -43.19
C VAL A 24 9.71 -25.26 -42.09
N SER A 25 9.37 -26.37 -41.42
CA SER A 25 10.14 -27.00 -40.34
C SER A 25 11.40 -27.76 -40.78
N THR A 26 11.64 -27.97 -42.09
CA THR A 26 12.84 -28.68 -42.55
C THR A 26 14.08 -27.81 -42.38
N ARG A 27 15.07 -28.27 -41.59
CA ARG A 27 16.29 -27.51 -41.22
C ARG A 27 17.55 -27.91 -42.00
N PHE A 28 17.56 -29.09 -42.60
CA PHE A 28 18.75 -29.68 -43.24
C PHE A 28 18.47 -30.12 -44.67
N CYS A 29 19.50 -30.07 -45.53
CA CYS A 29 19.39 -30.45 -46.93
C CYS A 29 19.34 -31.97 -47.17
N SER A 30 19.80 -32.79 -46.21
CA SER A 30 19.81 -34.24 -46.31
C SER A 30 19.81 -34.93 -44.94
N HIS A 31 19.45 -36.21 -44.93
CA HIS A 31 19.51 -37.05 -43.72
C HIS A 31 20.93 -37.09 -43.11
N ARG A 32 21.97 -37.06 -43.96
CA ARG A 32 23.38 -37.01 -43.53
C ARG A 32 23.67 -35.75 -42.71
N CYS A 33 23.26 -34.57 -43.19
CA CYS A 33 23.43 -33.30 -42.47
C CYS A 33 22.62 -33.26 -41.16
N ALA A 34 21.41 -33.80 -41.16
CA ALA A 34 20.59 -33.91 -39.95
C ALA A 34 21.25 -34.82 -38.89
N ASN A 35 21.79 -35.97 -39.30
CA ASN A 35 22.48 -36.91 -38.40
C ASN A 35 23.77 -36.29 -37.82
N PHE A 36 24.55 -35.57 -38.61
CA PHE A 36 25.73 -34.87 -38.10
C PHE A 36 25.37 -33.76 -37.10
N ALA A 37 24.35 -32.95 -37.40
CA ALA A 37 23.85 -31.94 -36.48
C ALA A 37 23.37 -32.56 -35.16
N TYR A 38 22.64 -33.68 -35.23
CA TYR A 38 22.20 -34.44 -34.07
C TYR A 38 23.40 -34.94 -33.22
N LYS A 39 24.39 -35.57 -33.84
CA LYS A 39 25.60 -36.05 -33.14
C LYS A 39 26.40 -34.90 -32.52
N ARG A 40 26.53 -33.75 -33.20
CA ARG A 40 27.18 -32.55 -32.64
C ARG A 40 26.41 -31.99 -31.45
N ALA A 41 25.09 -31.94 -31.53
CA ALA A 41 24.25 -31.49 -30.42
C ALA A 41 24.41 -32.39 -29.19
N ILE A 42 24.45 -33.72 -29.38
CA ILE A 42 24.73 -34.66 -28.29
C ILE A 42 26.12 -34.42 -27.69
N ARG A 43 27.15 -34.29 -28.52
CA ARG A 43 28.51 -34.00 -28.04
C ARG A 43 28.57 -32.69 -27.24
N LYS A 44 27.93 -31.63 -27.75
CA LYS A 44 27.86 -30.34 -27.06
C LYS A 44 27.15 -30.46 -25.70
N LYS A 45 26.05 -31.22 -25.62
CA LYS A 45 25.37 -31.53 -24.35
C LYS A 45 26.30 -32.23 -23.37
N ARG A 46 27.05 -33.26 -23.82
CA ARG A 46 28.01 -33.98 -22.96
C ARG A 46 29.08 -33.05 -22.40
N VAL A 47 29.71 -32.24 -23.25
CA VAL A 47 30.72 -31.25 -22.83
C VAL A 47 30.13 -30.28 -21.80
N GLN A 48 28.94 -29.73 -22.08
CA GLN A 48 28.26 -28.82 -21.16
C GLN A 48 27.95 -29.49 -19.81
N THR A 49 27.51 -30.74 -19.79
CA THR A 49 27.28 -31.50 -18.55
C THR A 49 28.56 -31.72 -17.76
N THR A 50 29.68 -32.01 -18.43
CA THR A 50 30.98 -32.19 -17.77
C THR A 50 31.51 -30.86 -17.22
N GLU A 51 31.37 -29.76 -17.97
CA GLU A 51 31.73 -28.41 -17.52
C GLU A 51 30.92 -27.99 -16.28
N THR A 52 29.60 -28.23 -16.28
CA THR A 52 28.77 -27.92 -15.11
C THR A 52 29.12 -28.79 -13.91
N GLN A 53 29.35 -30.09 -14.09
CA GLN A 53 29.81 -30.98 -13.00
C GLN A 53 31.16 -30.52 -12.42
N THR A 54 32.11 -30.13 -13.28
CA THR A 54 33.40 -29.61 -12.85
C THR A 54 33.26 -28.30 -12.07
N GLN A 55 32.33 -27.43 -12.48
CA GLN A 55 32.03 -26.20 -11.77
C GLN A 55 31.42 -26.46 -10.40
N VAL A 56 30.49 -27.43 -10.29
CA VAL A 56 29.91 -27.88 -9.01
C VAL A 56 30.99 -28.40 -8.07
N GLN A 57 31.88 -29.28 -8.54
CA GLN A 57 32.99 -29.80 -7.74
C GLN A 57 33.93 -28.70 -7.24
N LYS A 58 34.23 -27.69 -8.08
CA LYS A 58 35.02 -26.52 -7.66
C LYS A 58 34.32 -25.73 -6.56
N THR A 59 33.00 -25.52 -6.68
CA THR A 59 32.24 -24.81 -5.65
C THR A 59 32.12 -25.60 -4.35
N GLU A 60 31.97 -26.92 -4.42
CA GLU A 60 31.92 -27.81 -3.25
C GLU A 60 33.23 -27.74 -2.45
N ARG A 61 34.39 -27.84 -3.12
CA ARG A 61 35.70 -27.69 -2.48
C ARG A 61 35.86 -26.35 -1.77
N ILE A 62 35.45 -25.25 -2.42
CA ILE A 62 35.49 -23.90 -1.80
C ILE A 62 34.60 -23.85 -0.55
N ILE A 63 33.46 -24.54 -0.55
CA ILE A 63 32.56 -24.60 0.60
C ILE A 63 33.17 -25.45 1.72
N GLU A 64 33.85 -26.56 1.40
CA GLU A 64 34.59 -27.40 2.36
C GLU A 64 35.68 -26.59 3.07
N ASP A 65 36.51 -25.85 2.33
CA ASP A 65 37.56 -24.99 2.90
C ASP A 65 36.97 -23.90 3.83
N ILE A 66 35.77 -23.41 3.51
CA ILE A 66 35.06 -22.43 4.35
C ILE A 66 34.49 -23.09 5.60
N LYS A 67 34.10 -24.37 5.53
CA LYS A 67 33.48 -25.07 6.66
C LYS A 67 34.45 -25.28 7.82
N GLU A 68 35.73 -25.38 7.55
CA GLU A 68 36.76 -25.57 8.58
C GLU A 68 37.12 -24.27 9.33
N LYS A 69 36.74 -23.10 8.79
CA LYS A 69 37.04 -21.80 9.41
C LYS A 69 36.05 -21.44 10.52
N GLU A 70 36.58 -21.01 11.66
CA GLU A 70 35.79 -20.50 12.79
C GLU A 70 35.33 -19.04 12.57
N TYR A 71 36.18 -18.23 11.96
CA TYR A 71 35.94 -16.82 11.65
C TYR A 71 35.75 -16.62 10.15
N LEU A 72 34.58 -16.09 9.79
CA LEU A 72 34.16 -15.95 8.40
C LEU A 72 34.07 -14.48 8.01
N SER A 73 34.57 -14.14 6.82
CA SER A 73 34.24 -12.86 6.21
C SER A 73 32.79 -12.85 5.73
N PHE A 74 32.22 -11.66 5.52
CA PHE A 74 30.83 -11.51 5.05
C PHE A 74 30.58 -12.23 3.72
N SER A 75 31.59 -12.28 2.84
CA SER A 75 31.52 -13.03 1.59
C SER A 75 31.53 -14.54 1.79
N GLU A 76 32.31 -15.05 2.75
CA GLU A 76 32.37 -16.47 3.06
C GLU A 76 31.10 -16.92 3.79
N THR A 77 30.58 -16.12 4.73
CA THR A 77 29.28 -16.36 5.36
C THR A 77 28.15 -16.41 4.33
N GLY A 78 28.18 -15.50 3.34
CA GLY A 78 27.25 -15.53 2.21
C GLY A 78 27.34 -16.85 1.44
N ARG A 79 28.54 -17.29 1.06
CA ARG A 79 28.73 -18.58 0.37
C ARG A 79 28.28 -19.77 1.21
N LEU A 80 28.59 -19.77 2.51
CA LEU A 80 28.21 -20.84 3.43
C LEU A 80 26.69 -20.98 3.56
N LEU A 81 25.96 -19.86 3.61
CA LEU A 81 24.50 -19.83 3.73
C LEU A 81 23.75 -19.84 2.38
N GLY A 82 24.46 -19.79 1.25
CA GLY A 82 23.85 -19.64 -0.08
C GLY A 82 23.22 -18.27 -0.33
N LEU A 83 23.69 -17.23 0.36
CA LEU A 83 23.18 -15.86 0.31
C LEU A 83 24.18 -14.90 -0.35
N SER A 84 23.68 -13.78 -0.87
CA SER A 84 24.54 -12.71 -1.38
C SER A 84 25.25 -11.98 -0.23
N ARG A 85 26.44 -11.43 -0.49
CA ARG A 85 27.18 -10.58 0.47
C ARG A 85 26.31 -9.45 1.03
N GLN A 86 25.45 -8.88 0.18
CA GLN A 86 24.53 -7.79 0.57
C GLN A 86 23.47 -8.26 1.55
N ALA A 87 22.93 -9.47 1.38
CA ALA A 87 21.97 -10.04 2.32
C ALA A 87 22.57 -10.19 3.73
N ILE A 88 23.83 -10.65 3.81
CA ILE A 88 24.57 -10.70 5.08
C ILE A 88 24.69 -9.31 5.71
N TYR A 89 25.07 -8.28 4.93
CA TYR A 89 25.11 -6.91 5.44
C TYR A 89 23.77 -6.43 5.97
N THR A 90 22.67 -6.70 5.26
CA THR A 90 21.32 -6.33 5.69
C THR A 90 20.95 -7.02 7.00
N MET A 91 21.28 -8.32 7.15
CA MET A 91 21.02 -9.07 8.39
C MET A 91 21.82 -8.53 9.58
N VAL A 92 23.09 -8.19 9.37
CA VAL A 92 23.93 -7.56 10.41
C VAL A 92 23.40 -6.18 10.77
N LYS A 93 23.04 -5.35 9.77
CA LYS A 93 22.46 -4.01 10.00
C LYS A 93 21.12 -4.06 10.72
N ALA A 94 20.29 -5.07 10.44
CA ALA A 94 19.02 -5.31 11.13
C ALA A 94 19.18 -5.92 12.53
N GLY A 95 20.42 -6.20 12.97
CA GLY A 95 20.71 -6.81 14.27
C GLY A 95 20.32 -8.29 14.38
N HIS A 96 20.06 -8.96 13.25
CA HIS A 96 19.70 -10.38 13.23
C HIS A 96 20.92 -11.31 13.31
N LEU A 97 22.07 -10.86 12.79
CA LEU A 97 23.32 -11.60 12.83
C LEU A 97 24.39 -10.77 13.54
N LYS A 98 25.03 -11.34 14.55
CA LYS A 98 26.14 -10.70 15.26
C LYS A 98 27.41 -10.73 14.41
N ALA A 99 28.11 -9.62 14.34
CA ALA A 99 29.37 -9.49 13.62
C ALA A 99 30.35 -8.60 14.41
N SER A 100 31.63 -8.92 14.34
CA SER A 100 32.71 -8.15 14.95
C SER A 100 33.40 -7.29 13.89
N LYS A 101 33.48 -5.98 14.12
CA LYS A 101 34.19 -5.05 13.25
C LYS A 101 35.51 -4.65 13.91
N ILE A 102 36.62 -5.15 13.38
CA ILE A 102 37.97 -4.87 13.90
C ILE A 102 38.51 -3.58 13.27
N SER A 103 38.19 -3.31 12.00
CA SER A 103 38.58 -2.09 11.29
C SER A 103 37.49 -1.68 10.28
N SER A 104 37.66 -0.53 9.63
CA SER A 104 36.75 -0.06 8.56
C SER A 104 36.60 -1.09 7.44
N ARG A 105 37.65 -1.88 7.16
CA ARG A 105 37.70 -2.90 6.10
C ARG A 105 37.65 -4.35 6.60
N LEU A 106 37.78 -4.58 7.92
CA LEU A 106 37.87 -5.91 8.51
C LEU A 106 36.67 -6.17 9.41
N SER A 107 35.77 -7.02 8.93
CA SER A 107 34.60 -7.47 9.67
C SER A 107 34.49 -9.00 9.57
N PHE A 108 34.28 -9.64 10.71
CA PHE A 108 34.20 -11.09 10.83
C PHE A 108 32.92 -11.51 11.53
N ILE A 109 32.44 -12.70 11.18
CA ILE A 109 31.29 -13.35 11.78
C ILE A 109 31.78 -14.69 12.32
N ARG A 110 31.49 -14.98 13.59
CA ARG A 110 31.84 -16.28 14.18
C ARG A 110 30.82 -17.31 13.75
N ARG A 111 31.27 -18.55 13.55
CA ARG A 111 30.35 -19.65 13.25
C ARG A 111 29.28 -19.84 14.31
N THR A 112 29.65 -19.74 15.57
CA THR A 112 28.74 -19.84 16.72
C THR A 112 27.61 -18.80 16.66
N ASP A 113 27.86 -17.60 16.14
CA ASP A 113 26.84 -16.55 16.01
C ASP A 113 25.85 -16.86 14.88
N ILE A 114 26.29 -17.55 13.82
CA ILE A 114 25.43 -18.03 12.74
C ILE A 114 24.53 -19.15 13.27
N ASP A 115 25.10 -20.12 13.99
CA ASP A 115 24.34 -21.24 14.56
C ASP A 115 23.34 -20.73 15.60
N ALA A 116 23.75 -19.79 16.46
CA ALA A 116 22.85 -19.14 17.42
C ALA A 116 21.72 -18.35 16.72
N MET A 117 22.00 -17.68 15.60
CA MET A 117 20.96 -17.00 14.81
C MET A 117 19.92 -17.99 14.29
N LEU A 118 20.37 -19.13 13.75
CA LEU A 118 19.48 -20.17 13.21
C LEU A 118 18.64 -20.83 14.31
N GLN A 119 19.23 -21.09 15.48
CA GLN A 119 18.51 -21.64 16.64
C GLN A 119 17.48 -20.67 17.20
N ASN A 120 17.81 -19.38 17.29
CA ASN A 120 16.92 -18.36 17.88
C ASN A 120 15.74 -17.97 16.97
N LYS A 121 15.78 -18.31 15.67
CA LYS A 121 14.74 -17.97 14.71
C LYS A 121 14.25 -19.20 13.95
N PRO A 122 13.51 -20.11 14.62
CA PRO A 122 12.89 -21.24 13.94
C PRO A 122 11.89 -20.73 12.90
N TYR A 123 11.75 -21.48 11.80
CA TYR A 123 10.78 -21.17 10.77
C TYR A 123 9.36 -21.21 11.36
N GLN A 124 8.65 -20.09 11.31
CA GLN A 124 7.24 -20.00 11.68
C GLN A 124 6.40 -19.98 10.40
N TYR A 125 5.55 -21.00 10.23
CA TYR A 125 4.57 -21.01 9.15
C TYR A 125 3.58 -19.86 9.37
N ARG A 126 3.51 -18.92 8.43
CA ARG A 126 2.50 -17.85 8.48
C ARG A 126 1.17 -18.45 8.07
N MET A 127 0.27 -18.68 9.02
CA MET A 127 -1.10 -19.01 8.69
C MET A 127 -1.73 -17.84 7.92
N PRO A 128 -2.55 -18.11 6.88
CA PRO A 128 -3.40 -17.09 6.29
C PRO A 128 -4.21 -16.41 7.38
N LYS A 129 -4.29 -15.08 7.37
CA LYS A 129 -5.14 -14.36 8.33
C LYS A 129 -6.58 -14.76 8.10
N ASP A 130 -7.28 -15.15 9.15
CA ASP A 130 -8.73 -15.38 9.11
C ASP A 130 -9.44 -14.10 8.68
N THR A 131 -10.06 -14.12 7.50
CA THR A 131 -10.91 -13.02 7.04
C THR A 131 -12.31 -13.25 7.57
N ILE A 132 -12.83 -12.31 8.37
CA ILE A 132 -14.22 -12.34 8.86
C ILE A 132 -15.15 -12.39 7.64
N PRO A 133 -16.04 -13.41 7.52
CA PRO A 133 -16.93 -13.52 6.37
C PRO A 133 -17.91 -12.35 6.36
N ILE A 134 -18.00 -11.67 5.22
CA ILE A 134 -18.96 -10.58 5.02
C ILE A 134 -20.33 -11.24 4.79
N THR A 135 -21.25 -11.09 5.73
CA THR A 135 -22.63 -11.61 5.65
C THR A 135 -23.61 -10.58 5.10
N ASP A 136 -23.34 -9.30 5.36
CA ASP A 136 -24.24 -8.20 5.04
C ASP A 136 -23.92 -7.54 3.70
N PHE A 137 -24.88 -7.62 2.78
CA PHE A 137 -24.77 -7.02 1.46
C PHE A 137 -25.94 -6.10 1.09
N TYR A 138 -25.65 -5.05 0.32
CA TYR A 138 -26.63 -4.25 -0.42
C TYR A 138 -26.67 -4.66 -1.89
N THR A 139 -27.85 -4.61 -2.50
CA THR A 139 -27.98 -4.64 -3.96
C THR A 139 -27.65 -3.28 -4.58
N THR A 140 -27.29 -3.25 -5.86
CA THR A 140 -27.09 -1.97 -6.59
C THR A 140 -28.31 -1.06 -6.50
N ASN A 141 -29.52 -1.63 -6.56
CA ASN A 141 -30.77 -0.86 -6.51
C ASN A 141 -31.03 -0.27 -5.13
N GLU A 142 -30.76 -1.03 -4.06
CA GLU A 142 -30.84 -0.52 -2.69
C GLU A 142 -29.87 0.66 -2.45
N ILE A 143 -28.65 0.58 -3.00
CA ILE A 143 -27.68 1.70 -2.90
C ILE A 143 -28.19 2.93 -3.66
N LYS A 144 -28.74 2.72 -4.87
CA LYS A 144 -29.31 3.78 -5.69
C LYS A 144 -30.46 4.50 -4.96
N GLU A 145 -31.37 3.74 -4.35
CA GLU A 145 -32.52 4.29 -3.63
C GLU A 145 -32.11 4.95 -2.30
N LYS A 146 -31.24 4.31 -1.51
CA LYS A 146 -30.80 4.82 -0.20
C LYS A 146 -29.96 6.09 -0.32
N PHE A 147 -29.05 6.16 -1.30
CA PHE A 147 -28.08 7.26 -1.41
C PHE A 147 -28.32 8.19 -2.61
N GLY A 148 -29.31 7.91 -3.46
CA GLY A 148 -29.63 8.77 -4.61
C GLY A 148 -28.50 8.86 -5.64
N VAL A 149 -27.73 7.78 -5.84
CA VAL A 149 -26.54 7.75 -6.70
C VAL A 149 -26.80 7.01 -8.02
N LYS A 150 -26.07 7.36 -9.08
CA LYS A 150 -26.18 6.70 -10.39
C LYS A 150 -25.51 5.33 -10.38
N ASP A 151 -26.10 4.34 -11.05
CA ASP A 151 -25.60 2.96 -11.09
C ASP A 151 -24.13 2.87 -11.55
N SER A 152 -23.77 3.53 -12.65
CA SER A 152 -22.40 3.56 -13.17
C SER A 152 -21.38 4.13 -12.17
N TRP A 153 -21.82 5.06 -11.32
CA TRP A 153 -20.98 5.71 -10.32
C TRP A 153 -20.65 4.76 -9.16
N ILE A 154 -21.58 3.88 -8.77
CA ILE A 154 -21.36 2.84 -7.75
C ILE A 154 -20.20 1.93 -8.17
N PHE A 155 -20.18 1.48 -9.43
CA PHE A 155 -19.12 0.62 -9.94
C PHE A 155 -17.75 1.33 -10.00
N HIS A 156 -17.73 2.61 -10.36
CA HIS A 156 -16.49 3.40 -10.38
C HIS A 156 -15.88 3.50 -8.97
N ILE A 157 -16.71 3.86 -7.99
CA ILE A 157 -16.25 4.04 -6.60
C ILE A 157 -15.83 2.74 -5.95
N ALA A 158 -16.57 1.66 -6.20
CA ALA A 158 -16.19 0.38 -5.66
C ALA A 158 -14.82 -0.08 -6.16
N LYS A 159 -14.45 0.27 -7.40
CA LYS A 159 -13.12 0.01 -7.95
C LYS A 159 -12.05 0.92 -7.31
N GLU A 160 -12.35 2.20 -7.14
CA GLU A 160 -11.41 3.18 -6.56
C GLU A 160 -11.09 2.90 -5.08
N HIS A 161 -12.10 2.48 -4.31
CA HIS A 161 -11.98 2.26 -2.86
C HIS A 161 -11.88 0.77 -2.46
N ASN A 162 -11.70 -0.14 -3.42
CA ASN A 162 -11.59 -1.59 -3.21
C ASN A 162 -12.74 -2.18 -2.37
N ILE A 163 -13.97 -1.78 -2.67
CA ILE A 163 -15.16 -2.28 -1.95
C ILE A 163 -15.44 -3.73 -2.39
N PRO A 164 -15.48 -4.69 -1.45
CA PRO A 164 -15.79 -6.08 -1.76
C PRO A 164 -17.17 -6.22 -2.38
N ARG A 165 -17.24 -7.04 -3.45
CA ARG A 165 -18.47 -7.35 -4.16
C ARG A 165 -18.60 -8.84 -4.44
N THR A 166 -19.83 -9.33 -4.44
CA THR A 166 -20.17 -10.70 -4.84
C THR A 166 -21.21 -10.65 -5.94
N PHE A 167 -21.21 -11.65 -6.83
CA PHE A 167 -22.16 -11.76 -7.92
C PHE A 167 -23.03 -13.00 -7.68
N ASN A 168 -24.34 -12.82 -7.59
CA ASN A 168 -25.28 -13.92 -7.38
C ASN A 168 -26.55 -13.69 -8.20
N ARG A 169 -26.97 -14.69 -8.99
CA ARG A 169 -28.19 -14.68 -9.82
C ARG A 169 -28.37 -13.41 -10.67
N GLY A 170 -27.32 -12.95 -11.35
CA GLY A 170 -27.41 -11.78 -12.24
C GLY A 170 -27.38 -10.42 -11.52
N LYS A 171 -27.37 -10.40 -10.18
CA LYS A 171 -27.31 -9.17 -9.37
C LYS A 171 -25.93 -9.03 -8.73
N THR A 172 -25.47 -7.78 -8.63
CA THR A 172 -24.24 -7.45 -7.91
C THR A 172 -24.59 -7.04 -6.48
N TYR A 173 -23.91 -7.67 -5.53
CA TYR A 173 -24.03 -7.43 -4.10
C TYR A 173 -22.75 -6.76 -3.59
N TRP A 174 -22.91 -5.76 -2.74
CA TRP A 174 -21.82 -4.95 -2.19
C TRP A 174 -21.83 -5.06 -0.69
N SER A 175 -20.67 -5.11 -0.04
CA SER A 175 -20.64 -5.14 1.42
C SER A 175 -21.29 -3.89 2.03
N LYS A 176 -22.27 -4.07 2.93
CA LYS A 176 -22.94 -2.94 3.61
C LYS A 176 -21.95 -2.10 4.39
N LYS A 177 -21.09 -2.75 5.19
CA LYS A 177 -20.10 -2.10 6.05
C LYS A 177 -19.21 -1.14 5.27
N HIS A 178 -18.63 -1.61 4.15
CA HIS A 178 -17.76 -0.78 3.32
C HIS A 178 -18.49 0.35 2.60
N ILE A 179 -19.75 0.16 2.21
CA ILE A 179 -20.57 1.21 1.59
C ILE A 179 -20.96 2.26 2.62
N ASP A 180 -21.47 1.86 3.78
CA ASP A 180 -21.87 2.78 4.85
C ASP A 180 -20.65 3.56 5.39
N ASP A 181 -19.50 2.90 5.61
CA ASP A 181 -18.24 3.57 5.99
C ASP A 181 -17.80 4.62 4.96
N TYR A 182 -18.00 4.33 3.67
CA TYR A 182 -17.67 5.26 2.59
C TYR A 182 -18.55 6.51 2.63
N PHE A 183 -19.86 6.35 2.80
CA PHE A 183 -20.79 7.46 2.88
C PHE A 183 -20.68 8.22 4.20
N ALA A 184 -20.38 7.54 5.31
CA ALA A 184 -20.15 8.17 6.61
C ALA A 184 -18.97 9.15 6.57
N LYS A 185 -17.86 8.78 5.91
CA LYS A 185 -16.71 9.68 5.70
C LYS A 185 -17.02 10.95 4.90
N LYS A 186 -18.10 10.94 4.11
CA LYS A 186 -18.53 12.06 3.27
C LYS A 186 -19.79 12.75 3.78
N ALA A 187 -20.39 12.25 4.85
CA ALA A 187 -21.58 12.85 5.43
C ALA A 187 -21.22 14.23 5.97
N PRO A 188 -22.02 15.28 5.65
CA PRO A 188 -21.82 16.59 6.27
C PRO A 188 -22.01 16.50 7.79
N ASP A 189 -21.27 17.32 8.54
CA ASP A 189 -21.37 17.35 9.99
C ASP A 189 -22.83 17.57 10.44
N PRO A 190 -23.37 16.74 11.35
CA PRO A 190 -24.77 16.81 11.79
C PRO A 190 -25.12 18.12 12.51
N GLU A 191 -24.12 18.95 12.85
CA GLU A 191 -24.29 20.27 13.46
C GLU A 191 -24.80 21.34 12.46
N ILE A 192 -24.75 21.06 11.16
CA ILE A 192 -25.20 21.97 10.09
C ILE A 192 -26.69 21.71 9.80
N LYS A 193 -27.56 22.42 10.52
CA LYS A 193 -29.02 22.35 10.34
C LYS A 193 -29.53 23.19 9.15
N GLU A 194 -28.82 24.27 8.81
CA GLU A 194 -29.27 25.23 7.80
C GLU A 194 -28.35 25.28 6.58
N TRP A 195 -28.97 25.26 5.40
CA TRP A 195 -28.30 25.15 4.12
C TRP A 195 -28.82 26.22 3.16
N TYR A 196 -27.93 26.84 2.39
CA TYR A 196 -28.28 27.69 1.26
C TYR A 196 -28.23 26.92 -0.05
N SER A 197 -29.22 27.13 -0.90
CA SER A 197 -29.14 26.74 -2.30
C SER A 197 -28.21 27.68 -3.07
N THR A 198 -27.74 27.26 -4.25
CA THR A 198 -27.02 28.16 -5.15
C THR A 198 -27.86 29.39 -5.51
N GLN A 199 -29.17 29.23 -5.69
CA GLN A 199 -30.09 30.32 -6.06
C GLN A 199 -30.23 31.32 -4.91
N ASP A 200 -30.39 30.84 -3.68
CA ASP A 200 -30.47 31.68 -2.49
C ASP A 200 -29.20 32.52 -2.32
N MET A 201 -28.03 31.96 -2.66
CA MET A 201 -26.77 32.69 -2.61
C MET A 201 -26.64 33.74 -3.72
N GLN A 202 -27.24 33.51 -4.90
CA GLN A 202 -27.29 34.51 -5.96
C GLN A 202 -28.18 35.69 -5.55
N GLU A 203 -29.37 35.40 -5.01
CA GLU A 203 -30.33 36.43 -4.60
C GLU A 203 -29.83 37.23 -3.40
N LYS A 204 -29.33 36.57 -2.35
CA LYS A 204 -28.93 37.26 -1.11
C LYS A 204 -27.63 38.05 -1.24
N PHE A 205 -26.67 37.55 -2.00
CA PHE A 205 -25.32 38.13 -2.06
C PHE A 205 -24.98 38.74 -3.42
N GLY A 206 -25.91 38.74 -4.38
CA GLY A 206 -25.69 39.26 -5.73
C GLY A 206 -24.54 38.58 -6.48
N MET A 207 -24.18 37.35 -6.09
CA MET A 207 -23.03 36.65 -6.66
C MET A 207 -23.41 35.93 -7.95
N THR A 208 -22.49 35.86 -8.91
CA THR A 208 -22.62 34.96 -10.07
C THR A 208 -22.33 33.52 -9.66
N LEU A 209 -22.86 32.54 -10.40
CA LEU A 209 -22.62 31.10 -10.14
C LEU A 209 -21.12 30.77 -10.03
N THR A 210 -20.31 31.33 -10.92
CA THR A 210 -18.85 31.16 -10.94
C THR A 210 -18.18 31.72 -9.68
N ALA A 211 -18.66 32.88 -9.21
CA ALA A 211 -18.18 33.49 -7.98
C ALA A 211 -18.53 32.63 -6.75
N ILE A 212 -19.74 32.06 -6.71
CA ILE A 212 -20.17 31.13 -5.65
C ILE A 212 -19.24 29.91 -5.61
N TYR A 213 -18.99 29.25 -6.75
CA TYR A 213 -18.12 28.07 -6.78
C TYR A 213 -16.68 28.38 -6.35
N SER A 214 -16.14 29.52 -6.79
CA SER A 214 -14.81 29.97 -6.39
C SER A 214 -14.74 30.29 -4.90
N PHE A 215 -15.78 30.95 -4.36
CA PHE A 215 -15.89 31.31 -2.94
C PHE A 215 -15.97 30.07 -2.04
N VAL A 216 -16.84 29.11 -2.37
CA VAL A 216 -17.00 27.86 -1.62
C VAL A 216 -15.70 27.06 -1.60
N SER A 217 -15.03 26.98 -2.75
CA SER A 217 -13.74 26.28 -2.87
C SER A 217 -12.65 26.93 -2.03
N LYS A 218 -12.50 28.27 -2.11
CA LYS A 218 -11.50 29.02 -1.34
C LYS A 218 -11.69 28.89 0.18
N ASN A 219 -12.94 28.89 0.63
CA ASN A 219 -13.27 28.83 2.05
C ASN A 219 -13.53 27.40 2.56
N ALA A 220 -13.30 26.38 1.74
CA ALA A 220 -13.54 24.96 2.06
C ALA A 220 -14.91 24.70 2.71
N ILE A 221 -15.97 25.38 2.22
CA ILE A 221 -17.30 25.33 2.84
C ILE A 221 -17.91 23.93 2.65
N PRO A 222 -18.41 23.28 3.73
CA PRO A 222 -19.11 22.00 3.63
C PRO A 222 -20.29 22.09 2.66
N LYS A 223 -20.39 21.09 1.78
CA LYS A 223 -21.42 21.00 0.75
C LYS A 223 -22.14 19.67 0.80
N LYS A 224 -23.45 19.70 0.60
CA LYS A 224 -24.30 18.52 0.45
C LYS A 224 -24.91 18.53 -0.94
N LYS A 225 -24.92 17.37 -1.59
CA LYS A 225 -25.62 17.20 -2.88
C LYS A 225 -26.91 16.43 -2.65
N VAL A 226 -28.02 16.98 -3.09
CA VAL A 226 -29.34 16.31 -3.08
C VAL A 226 -29.91 16.41 -4.48
N GLY A 227 -29.94 15.29 -5.20
CA GLY A 227 -30.29 15.26 -6.62
C GLY A 227 -29.31 16.04 -7.49
N ILE A 228 -29.82 16.98 -8.29
CA ILE A 228 -29.02 17.86 -9.16
C ILE A 228 -28.49 19.08 -8.38
N MET A 229 -29.20 19.49 -7.33
CA MET A 229 -28.89 20.70 -6.58
C MET A 229 -27.78 20.49 -5.55
N VAL A 230 -26.96 21.53 -5.38
CA VAL A 230 -25.91 21.60 -4.36
C VAL A 230 -26.29 22.62 -3.33
N TYR A 231 -26.13 22.23 -2.07
CA TYR A 231 -26.43 23.03 -0.91
C TYR A 231 -25.15 23.30 -0.13
N TYR A 232 -25.00 24.52 0.37
CA TYR A 232 -23.84 24.96 1.15
C TYR A 232 -24.25 25.31 2.58
N SER A 233 -23.37 25.08 3.55
CA SER A 233 -23.66 25.40 4.95
C SER A 233 -23.89 26.90 5.15
N LYS A 234 -25.08 27.28 5.65
CA LYS A 234 -25.43 28.67 5.90
C LYS A 234 -24.49 29.34 6.91
N LYS A 235 -24.21 28.65 8.03
CA LYS A 235 -23.27 29.10 9.07
C LYS A 235 -21.90 29.47 8.48
N HIS A 236 -21.33 28.59 7.65
CA HIS A 236 -19.99 28.80 7.11
C HIS A 236 -19.96 29.88 6.01
N VAL A 237 -21.04 29.97 5.21
CA VAL A 237 -21.20 31.04 4.21
C VAL A 237 -21.30 32.40 4.89
N ASP A 238 -22.11 32.52 5.94
CA ASP A 238 -22.33 33.77 6.66
C ASP A 238 -21.06 34.23 7.41
N ILE A 239 -20.30 33.29 8.01
CA ILE A 239 -18.97 33.56 8.59
C ILE A 239 -18.00 34.05 7.52
N ALA A 240 -17.90 33.34 6.38
CA ALA A 240 -16.96 33.69 5.32
C ALA A 240 -17.31 35.00 4.58
N LYS A 241 -18.57 35.46 4.67
CA LYS A 241 -19.00 36.78 4.21
C LYS A 241 -18.89 37.88 5.26
N GLY A 242 -18.55 37.53 6.51
CA GLY A 242 -18.40 38.49 7.61
C GLY A 242 -19.72 38.99 8.20
N LEU A 243 -20.84 38.32 7.93
CA LEU A 243 -22.16 38.66 8.51
C LEU A 243 -22.29 38.16 9.95
N ILE A 244 -21.54 37.13 10.32
CA ILE A 244 -21.48 36.56 11.66
C ILE A 244 -20.00 36.55 12.07
N ALA A 245 -19.67 37.14 13.22
CA ALA A 245 -18.32 37.03 13.77
C ALA A 245 -18.00 35.54 14.00
N PRO A 246 -16.80 35.05 13.60
CA PRO A 246 -16.42 33.67 13.90
C PRO A 246 -16.59 33.45 15.41
N GLU A 247 -17.27 32.38 15.82
CA GLU A 247 -17.36 32.05 17.25
C GLU A 247 -15.93 32.05 17.78
N GLU A 248 -15.63 32.98 18.69
CA GLU A 248 -14.29 33.05 19.27
C GLU A 248 -13.96 31.67 19.83
N PRO A 249 -12.80 31.09 19.47
CA PRO A 249 -12.41 29.79 19.98
C PRO A 249 -12.55 29.81 21.50
N LYS A 250 -13.53 29.07 22.02
CA LYS A 250 -13.79 29.04 23.46
C LYS A 250 -12.55 28.40 24.09
N TYR A 251 -11.84 29.15 24.91
CA TYR A 251 -10.70 28.65 25.65
C TYR A 251 -11.11 28.37 27.09
N TYR A 252 -10.52 27.34 27.68
CA TYR A 252 -10.52 27.18 29.12
C TYR A 252 -9.36 27.91 29.75
N THR A 253 -9.64 28.60 30.85
CA THR A 253 -8.61 28.89 31.83
C THR A 253 -8.21 27.60 32.55
N ILE A 254 -7.01 27.58 33.13
CA ILE A 254 -6.52 26.41 33.87
C ILE A 254 -7.46 26.04 35.02
N ALA A 255 -8.02 27.02 35.72
CA ALA A 255 -8.93 26.80 36.84
C ALA A 255 -10.24 26.12 36.37
N GLU A 256 -10.86 26.62 35.31
CA GLU A 256 -12.08 26.04 34.73
C GLU A 256 -11.83 24.60 34.21
N ALA A 257 -10.67 24.35 33.61
CA ALA A 257 -10.30 23.01 33.15
C ALA A 257 -10.08 22.02 34.31
N MET A 258 -9.47 22.48 35.42
CA MET A 258 -9.29 21.68 36.62
C MET A 258 -10.63 21.28 37.25
N GLU A 259 -11.56 22.24 37.36
CA GLU A 259 -12.89 22.02 37.92
C GLU A 259 -13.75 21.09 37.05
N ARG A 260 -13.68 21.21 35.72
CA ARG A 260 -14.53 20.42 34.82
C ARG A 260 -14.11 18.96 34.71
N PHE A 261 -12.80 18.69 34.74
CA PHE A 261 -12.25 17.34 34.55
C PHE A 261 -11.76 16.69 35.85
N ASN A 262 -11.92 17.36 37.00
CA ASN A 262 -11.41 16.92 38.31
C ASN A 262 -9.91 16.55 38.28
N LEU A 263 -9.11 17.34 37.58
CA LEU A 263 -7.66 17.11 37.42
C LEU A 263 -6.85 18.09 38.26
N THR A 264 -5.71 17.62 38.74
CA THR A 264 -4.70 18.51 39.33
C THR A 264 -4.03 19.34 38.23
N ARG A 265 -3.50 20.51 38.62
CA ARG A 265 -2.79 21.42 37.72
C ARG A 265 -1.67 20.71 36.95
N ASP A 266 -0.86 19.89 37.64
CA ASP A 266 0.28 19.20 37.03
C ASP A 266 -0.13 18.12 36.03
N GLN A 267 -1.21 17.37 36.33
CA GLN A 267 -1.80 16.42 35.38
C GLN A 267 -2.24 17.14 34.11
N LEU A 268 -2.95 18.26 34.23
CA LEU A 268 -3.39 19.06 33.09
C LEU A 268 -2.19 19.53 32.23
N TYR A 269 -1.12 20.04 32.86
CA TYR A 269 0.08 20.46 32.12
C TYR A 269 0.81 19.29 31.45
N HIS A 270 0.86 18.13 32.10
CA HIS A 270 1.46 16.93 31.53
C HIS A 270 0.71 16.49 30.27
N TYR A 271 -0.61 16.37 30.33
CA TYR A 271 -1.43 15.96 29.18
C TYR A 271 -1.35 16.95 28.02
N VAL A 272 -1.45 18.26 28.31
CA VAL A 272 -1.31 19.31 27.28
C VAL A 272 0.05 19.25 26.60
N LYS A 273 1.13 19.00 27.36
CA LYS A 273 2.49 18.89 26.79
C LYS A 273 2.69 17.60 26.01
N TYR A 274 2.20 16.47 26.51
CA TYR A 274 2.41 15.16 25.90
C TYR A 274 1.58 14.96 24.63
N HIS A 275 0.33 15.44 24.62
CA HIS A 275 -0.59 15.34 23.47
C HIS A 275 -0.55 16.55 22.54
N ASN A 276 0.36 17.51 22.77
CA ASN A 276 0.52 18.73 21.96
C ASN A 276 -0.77 19.55 21.78
N ILE A 277 -1.58 19.68 22.85
CA ILE A 277 -2.83 20.45 22.81
C ILE A 277 -2.50 21.95 22.65
N PRO A 278 -3.09 22.68 21.68
CA PRO A 278 -2.88 24.10 21.46
C PRO A 278 -3.23 24.92 22.70
N ARG A 279 -2.32 25.82 23.06
CA ARG A 279 -2.48 26.77 24.16
C ARG A 279 -2.02 28.16 23.72
N ILE A 280 -2.76 29.16 24.17
CA ILE A 280 -2.40 30.57 23.97
C ILE A 280 -2.04 31.16 25.33
N LYS A 281 -0.93 31.90 25.37
CA LYS A 281 -0.57 32.70 26.54
C LYS A 281 -1.18 34.09 26.39
N VAL A 282 -2.05 34.47 27.31
CA VAL A 282 -2.63 35.81 27.38
C VAL A 282 -2.16 36.42 28.70
N GLY A 283 -1.07 37.20 28.64
CA GLY A 283 -0.41 37.74 29.84
C GLY A 283 0.12 36.65 30.78
N LYS A 284 -0.29 36.72 32.06
CA LYS A 284 0.08 35.73 33.10
C LYS A 284 -0.67 34.40 32.97
N TYR A 285 -1.80 34.39 32.26
CA TYR A 285 -2.68 33.22 32.17
C TYR A 285 -2.41 32.42 30.90
N THR A 286 -2.41 31.09 31.04
CA THR A 286 -2.42 30.18 29.89
C THR A 286 -3.84 29.70 29.65
N LYS A 287 -4.30 29.84 28.42
CA LYS A 287 -5.62 29.41 27.95
C LYS A 287 -5.47 28.20 27.04
N ILE A 288 -6.25 27.15 27.28
CA ILE A 288 -6.20 25.88 26.53
C ILE A 288 -7.43 25.80 25.62
N LEU A 289 -7.27 25.31 24.40
CA LEU A 289 -8.39 25.19 23.46
C LEU A 289 -9.42 24.17 23.97
N ARG A 290 -10.67 24.62 24.19
CA ARG A 290 -11.75 23.81 24.78
C ARG A 290 -12.07 22.55 23.98
N VAL A 291 -12.18 22.70 22.66
CA VAL A 291 -12.59 21.62 21.74
C VAL A 291 -11.62 20.43 21.81
N GLU A 292 -10.32 20.69 21.82
CA GLU A 292 -9.33 19.64 21.85
C GLU A 292 -9.17 18.99 23.22
N LEU A 293 -9.30 19.79 24.29
CA LEU A 293 -9.27 19.27 25.65
C LEU A 293 -10.49 18.37 25.93
N ASP A 294 -11.68 18.79 25.50
CA ASP A 294 -12.92 18.02 25.62
C ASP A 294 -12.79 16.68 24.87
N LYS A 295 -12.32 16.72 23.61
CA LYS A 295 -12.13 15.52 22.79
C LYS A 295 -11.12 14.53 23.39
N PHE A 296 -10.09 15.03 24.07
CA PHE A 296 -9.09 14.17 24.72
C PHE A 296 -9.67 13.40 25.90
N PHE A 297 -10.57 14.03 26.67
CA PHE A 297 -11.21 13.42 27.84
C PHE A 297 -12.57 12.78 27.52
N GLU A 298 -12.96 12.68 26.25
CA GLU A 298 -14.13 11.91 25.86
C GLU A 298 -13.96 10.43 26.27
N PRO A 299 -14.97 9.82 26.89
CA PRO A 299 -14.89 8.42 27.32
C PRO A 299 -14.67 7.51 26.10
N PRO A 300 -13.81 6.49 26.20
CA PRO A 300 -13.56 5.57 25.08
C PRO A 300 -14.86 4.87 24.69
N LYS A 301 -15.29 5.07 23.45
CA LYS A 301 -16.40 4.31 22.85
C LYS A 301 -15.84 3.01 22.27
N ILE A 302 -16.44 1.89 22.68
CA ILE A 302 -16.22 0.60 22.02
C ILE A 302 -17.30 0.48 20.95
N GLU A 303 -16.89 0.50 19.68
CA GLU A 303 -17.73 0.18 18.52
C GLU A 303 -17.43 -1.23 17.99
#